data_AF-A0A522QVM4-F1
#
_entry.id   AF-A0A522QVM4-F1
#
_cell.length_a   1.000
_cell.length_b   1.000
_cell.length_c   1.000
_cell.angle_alpha   90.00
_cell.angle_beta   90.00
_cell.angle_gamma   90.00
#
_symmetry.space_group_name_H-M   'P 1'
#
loop_
_entity.id
_entity.type
_entity.pdbx_description
1 polymer ?
#
loop_
_entity_poly.entity_id
_entity_poly.type
_entity_poly.pdbx_seq_one_letter_code
_entity_poly.pdbx_strand_id
1 'polypeptide(L)'
;GSWLLLAPLATRDVLRRPRADLRDHAHGAWLLPSVATCGLTITATDVGRHGGTATLLWLAAALWALGLAVYLAVTWLIAWRSVAAPFRPDLVTPDSWILLGGLAIATLASAHLVDAAREVPVDAWLLQVLRPGTLVVWWLASAWAPLLLYAEVWRLDRQTGSLHYMGVWWSAVFPLGMYSSATEATSSALGVRSMYTVSLVVFWVALTVWLVVALGWCHRAVRRIRRATR
;
A
#
# COMPACT_ATOMS: atom_id res chain seq x y z
N GLY A 1 14.06 -18.64 9.61
CA GLY A 1 14.38 -18.58 11.05
C GLY A 1 14.54 -17.17 11.57
N SER A 2 15.34 -16.33 10.91
CA SER A 2 15.78 -15.00 11.38
C SER A 2 14.62 -14.00 11.65
N TRP A 3 13.52 -14.11 10.91
CA TRP A 3 12.35 -13.23 11.04
C TRP A 3 11.62 -13.35 12.39
N LEU A 4 11.56 -14.56 12.97
CA LEU A 4 10.86 -14.80 14.24
C LEU A 4 11.58 -14.18 15.45
N LEU A 5 12.89 -13.93 15.34
CA LEU A 5 13.69 -13.27 16.37
C LEU A 5 13.76 -11.76 16.16
N LEU A 6 13.87 -11.32 14.91
CA LEU A 6 13.98 -9.89 14.58
C LEU A 6 12.67 -9.12 14.81
N ALA A 7 11.52 -9.73 14.53
CA ALA A 7 10.22 -9.08 14.73
C ALA A 7 9.96 -8.66 16.20
N PRO A 8 10.06 -9.55 17.21
CA PRO A 8 9.83 -9.16 18.61
C PRO A 8 10.90 -8.19 19.15
N LEU A 9 12.15 -8.29 18.69
CA LEU A 9 13.21 -7.36 19.08
C LEU A 9 12.97 -5.96 18.50
N ALA A 10 12.57 -5.85 17.24
CA ALA A 10 12.21 -4.59 16.61
C ALA A 10 10.98 -3.96 17.29
N THR A 11 9.95 -4.75 17.59
CA THR A 11 8.77 -4.28 18.32
C THR A 11 9.13 -3.77 19.71
N ARG A 12 10.00 -4.48 20.44
CA ARG A 12 10.45 -4.08 21.78
C ARG A 12 11.31 -2.82 21.76
N ASP A 13 12.15 -2.64 20.75
CA ASP A 13 12.96 -1.42 20.58
C ASP A 13 12.06 -0.22 20.27
N VAL A 14 11.10 -0.38 19.36
CA VAL A 14 10.10 0.66 19.04
C VAL A 14 9.30 1.06 20.27
N LEU A 15 8.84 0.10 21.08
CA LEU A 15 8.07 0.36 22.31
C LEU A 15 8.86 1.10 23.39
N ARG A 16 10.19 1.06 23.35
CA ARG A 16 11.07 1.69 24.36
C ARG A 16 11.54 3.09 23.96
N ARG A 17 11.35 3.49 22.70
CA ARG A 17 11.81 4.80 22.22
C ARG A 17 10.80 5.90 22.53
N PRO A 18 11.26 7.12 22.86
CA PRO A 18 10.39 8.28 22.96
C PRO A 18 9.64 8.51 21.64
N ARG A 19 8.37 8.95 21.72
CA ARG A 19 7.54 9.23 20.53
C ARG A 19 8.19 10.26 19.58
N ALA A 20 8.98 11.19 20.11
CA ALA A 20 9.73 12.15 19.32
C ALA A 20 10.85 11.48 18.49
N ASP A 21 11.57 10.51 19.05
CA ASP A 21 12.63 9.77 18.34
C ASP A 21 12.04 8.86 17.25
N LEU A 22 10.90 8.22 17.54
CA LEU A 22 10.15 7.45 16.54
C LEU A 22 9.65 8.32 15.38
N ARG A 23 9.19 9.53 15.68
CA ARG A 23 8.74 10.50 14.68
C ARG A 23 9.89 10.86 13.74
N ASP A 24 11.07 11.20 14.27
CA ASP A 24 12.17 11.71 13.44
C ASP A 24 12.68 10.68 12.42
N HIS A 25 12.59 9.39 12.75
CA HIS A 25 12.99 8.27 11.90
C HIS A 25 11.85 7.66 11.07
N ALA A 26 10.61 8.16 11.17
CA ALA A 26 9.48 7.59 10.46
C ALA A 26 9.62 7.76 8.93
N HIS A 27 9.57 6.65 8.19
CA HIS A 27 9.62 6.62 6.72
C HIS A 27 8.68 5.56 6.14
N GLY A 28 8.40 5.62 4.83
CA GLY A 28 7.40 4.77 4.16
C GLY A 28 7.58 3.27 4.39
N ALA A 29 8.82 2.77 4.44
CA ALA A 29 9.06 1.35 4.71
C ALA A 29 8.59 0.85 6.10
N TRP A 30 8.30 1.75 7.06
CA TRP A 30 7.68 1.36 8.34
C TRP A 30 6.23 0.89 8.17
N LEU A 31 5.65 1.03 6.97
CA LEU A 31 4.35 0.43 6.61
C LEU A 31 4.45 -1.05 6.25
N LEU A 32 5.65 -1.61 6.06
CA LEU A 32 5.83 -3.03 5.72
C LEU A 32 5.18 -4.00 6.72
N PRO A 33 5.21 -3.78 8.05
CA PRO A 33 4.48 -4.61 8.99
C PRO A 33 2.97 -4.60 8.73
N SER A 34 2.36 -3.44 8.43
CA SER A 34 0.94 -3.35 8.06
C SER A 34 0.64 -4.15 6.79
N VAL A 35 1.47 -4.00 5.76
CA VAL A 35 1.36 -4.74 4.50
C VAL A 35 1.48 -6.25 4.74
N ALA A 36 2.43 -6.68 5.56
CA ALA A 36 2.62 -8.07 5.92
C ALA A 36 1.40 -8.64 6.67
N THR A 37 0.84 -7.88 7.62
CA THR A 37 -0.39 -8.27 8.33
C THR A 37 -1.60 -8.36 7.39
N CYS A 38 -1.72 -7.47 6.39
CA CYS A 38 -2.74 -7.59 5.35
C CYS A 38 -2.52 -8.82 4.45
N GLY A 39 -1.26 -9.17 4.16
CA GLY A 39 -0.92 -10.44 3.49
C GLY A 39 -1.39 -11.66 4.31
N LEU A 40 -1.15 -11.66 5.62
CA LEU A 40 -1.64 -12.72 6.53
C LEU A 40 -3.16 -12.77 6.60
N THR A 41 -3.83 -11.62 6.47
CA THR A 41 -5.29 -11.55 6.38
C THR A 41 -5.78 -12.29 5.15
N ILE A 42 -5.19 -12.03 3.98
CA ILE A 42 -5.56 -12.69 2.72
C ILE A 42 -5.34 -14.20 2.84
N THR A 43 -4.18 -14.65 3.33
CA THR A 43 -3.91 -16.09 3.46
C THR A 43 -4.84 -16.77 4.46
N ALA A 44 -5.12 -16.16 5.61
CA ALA A 44 -6.09 -16.68 6.57
C ALA A 44 -7.51 -16.74 5.99
N THR A 45 -7.88 -15.74 5.19
CA THR A 45 -9.16 -15.69 4.47
C THR A 45 -9.28 -16.84 3.48
N ASP A 46 -8.28 -17.04 2.64
CA ASP A 46 -8.30 -18.09 1.62
C ASP A 46 -8.37 -19.48 2.26
N VAL A 47 -7.59 -19.73 3.32
CA VAL A 47 -7.66 -21.01 4.06
C VAL A 47 -9.01 -21.19 4.74
N GLY A 48 -9.55 -20.14 5.38
CA GLY A 48 -10.86 -20.18 6.02
C GLY A 48 -11.99 -20.44 5.03
N ARG A 49 -11.91 -19.84 3.84
CA ARG A 49 -12.87 -20.03 2.74
C ARG A 49 -12.86 -21.48 2.22
N HIS A 50 -11.68 -22.04 1.89
CA HIS A 50 -11.58 -23.41 1.38
C HIS A 50 -11.95 -24.47 2.43
N GLY A 51 -11.62 -24.22 3.70
CA GLY A 51 -11.96 -25.11 4.81
C GLY A 51 -13.37 -24.96 5.37
N GLY A 52 -14.12 -23.91 4.96
CA GLY A 52 -15.44 -23.59 5.53
C GLY A 52 -15.39 -23.16 7.00
N THR A 53 -14.25 -22.64 7.48
CA THR A 53 -14.01 -22.40 8.90
C THR A 53 -14.22 -20.94 9.28
N ALA A 54 -15.35 -20.65 9.91
CA ALA A 54 -15.70 -19.30 10.40
C ALA A 54 -14.64 -18.69 11.33
N THR A 55 -14.00 -19.50 12.18
CA THR A 55 -12.96 -19.04 13.12
C THR A 55 -11.75 -18.42 12.41
N LEU A 56 -11.37 -18.95 11.23
CA LEU A 56 -10.29 -18.36 10.44
C LEU A 56 -10.69 -17.02 9.81
N LEU A 57 -11.96 -16.84 9.44
CA LEU A 57 -12.45 -15.56 8.94
C LEU A 57 -12.48 -14.49 10.03
N TRP A 58 -12.82 -14.87 11.28
CA TRP A 58 -12.69 -13.97 12.43
C TRP A 58 -11.24 -13.60 12.73
N LEU A 59 -10.32 -14.56 12.65
CA LEU A 59 -8.88 -14.29 12.75
C LEU A 59 -8.42 -13.34 11.64
N ALA A 60 -8.84 -13.57 10.40
CA ALA A 60 -8.54 -12.69 9.28
C ALA A 60 -9.08 -11.28 9.52
N ALA A 61 -10.33 -11.13 10.01
CA ALA A 61 -10.90 -9.84 10.36
C ALA A 61 -10.09 -9.10 11.44
N ALA A 62 -9.62 -9.83 12.47
CA ALA A 62 -8.76 -9.27 13.51
C ALA A 62 -7.38 -8.83 12.97
N LEU A 63 -6.77 -9.64 12.09
CA LEU A 63 -5.52 -9.29 11.41
C LEU A 63 -5.70 -8.08 10.51
N TRP A 64 -6.82 -7.97 9.81
CA TRP A 64 -7.14 -6.82 8.97
C TRP A 64 -7.21 -5.52 9.79
N ALA A 65 -7.94 -5.56 10.91
CA ALA A 65 -8.05 -4.42 11.82
C ALA A 65 -6.67 -4.04 12.41
N LEU A 66 -5.85 -5.03 12.76
CA LEU A 66 -4.48 -4.80 13.21
C LEU A 66 -3.62 -4.14 12.11
N GLY A 67 -3.72 -4.63 10.86
CA GLY A 67 -3.04 -4.05 9.71
C GLY A 67 -3.39 -2.58 9.51
N LEU A 68 -4.67 -2.22 9.63
CA LEU A 68 -5.13 -0.83 9.58
C LEU A 68 -4.63 0.00 10.76
N ALA A 69 -4.65 -0.53 11.97
CA ALA A 69 -4.15 0.18 13.16
C ALA A 69 -2.65 0.52 13.01
N VAL A 70 -1.86 -0.44 12.53
CA VAL A 70 -0.43 -0.23 12.23
C VAL A 70 -0.24 0.81 11.12
N TYR A 71 -1.04 0.74 10.05
CA TYR A 71 -1.01 1.72 8.96
C TYR A 71 -1.25 3.15 9.48
N LEU A 72 -2.30 3.33 10.28
CA LEU A 72 -2.69 4.63 10.84
C LEU A 72 -1.62 5.16 11.79
N ALA A 73 -1.05 4.31 12.66
CA ALA A 73 0.00 4.71 13.58
C ALA A 73 1.25 5.21 12.86
N VAL A 74 1.71 4.48 11.84
CA VAL A 74 2.89 4.86 11.05
C VAL A 74 2.63 6.11 10.22
N THR A 75 1.47 6.17 9.55
CA THR A 75 1.08 7.34 8.75
C THR A 75 0.96 8.59 9.60
N TRP A 76 0.43 8.47 10.82
CA TRP A 76 0.37 9.56 11.80
C TRP A 76 1.76 10.06 12.18
N LEU A 77 2.73 9.16 12.46
CA LEU A 77 4.10 9.55 12.75
C LEU A 77 4.75 10.28 11.58
N ILE A 78 4.53 9.81 10.36
CA ILE A 78 5.03 10.46 9.14
C ILE A 78 4.41 11.86 8.99
N ALA A 79 3.09 11.98 9.15
CA ALA A 79 2.38 13.26 9.05
C ALA A 79 2.84 14.25 10.13
N TRP A 80 2.98 13.80 11.38
CA TRP A 80 3.49 14.62 12.48
C TRP A 80 4.92 15.12 12.18
N ARG A 81 5.79 14.24 11.67
CA ARG A 81 7.14 14.64 11.24
C ARG A 81 7.09 15.74 10.19
N SER A 82 6.21 15.64 9.21
CA SER A 82 6.06 16.61 8.13
C SER A 82 5.51 17.96 8.58
N VAL A 83 4.59 17.99 9.56
CA VAL A 83 4.01 19.26 10.07
C VAL A 83 4.99 20.01 10.97
N ALA A 84 5.80 19.30 11.76
CA ALA A 84 6.66 19.91 12.76
C ALA A 84 8.12 20.09 12.30
N ALA A 85 8.40 19.91 11.01
CA ALA A 85 9.60 20.39 10.34
C ALA A 85 9.19 21.45 9.29
N PRO A 86 10.05 22.44 8.96
CA PRO A 86 9.76 23.37 7.87
C PRO A 86 9.45 22.58 6.59
N PHE A 87 8.36 22.94 5.91
CA PHE A 87 7.93 22.28 4.67
C PHE A 87 9.06 22.34 3.63
N ARG A 88 9.84 21.27 3.54
CA ARG A 88 10.93 21.11 2.58
C ARG A 88 10.43 20.25 1.42
N PRO A 89 10.76 20.60 0.16
CA PRO A 89 10.45 19.77 -1.00
C PRO A 89 10.94 18.33 -0.85
N ASP A 90 11.96 18.11 -0.02
CA ASP A 90 12.58 16.82 0.24
C ASP A 90 11.72 15.84 1.06
N LEU A 91 10.61 16.28 1.65
CA LEU A 91 9.74 15.45 2.50
C LEU A 91 8.93 14.39 1.72
N VAL A 92 8.72 14.58 0.41
CA VAL A 92 8.00 13.65 -0.46
C VAL A 92 9.01 12.74 -1.14
N THR A 93 9.38 11.64 -0.50
CA THR A 93 10.34 10.69 -1.08
C THR A 93 9.64 9.75 -2.06
N PRO A 94 10.36 9.07 -2.97
CA PRO A 94 9.79 7.99 -3.78
C PRO A 94 8.98 6.96 -2.97
N ASP A 95 9.33 6.79 -1.69
CA ASP A 95 8.67 5.90 -0.74
C ASP A 95 7.28 6.41 -0.28
N SER A 96 6.90 7.65 -0.59
CA SER A 96 5.57 8.18 -0.26
C SER A 96 4.45 7.39 -0.94
N TRP A 97 4.71 6.78 -2.10
CA TRP A 97 3.76 5.89 -2.77
C TRP A 97 3.43 4.62 -1.97
N ILE A 98 4.26 4.24 -1.00
CA ILE A 98 3.98 3.11 -0.09
C ILE A 98 2.74 3.40 0.78
N LEU A 99 2.40 4.66 1.05
CA LEU A 99 1.16 5.06 1.74
C LEU A 99 -0.07 4.57 0.95
N LEU A 100 -0.13 4.91 -0.35
CA LEU A 100 -1.18 4.42 -1.24
C LEU A 100 -1.19 2.89 -1.29
N GLY A 101 -0.02 2.27 -1.45
CA GLY A 101 0.11 0.82 -1.54
C GLY A 101 -0.38 0.08 -0.29
N GLY A 102 -0.12 0.64 0.90
CA GLY A 102 -0.57 0.09 2.18
C GLY A 102 -2.09 0.05 2.32
N LEU A 103 -2.79 1.13 1.96
CA LEU A 103 -4.25 1.13 1.95
C LEU A 103 -4.83 0.29 0.81
N ALA A 104 -4.14 0.22 -0.34
CA ALA A 104 -4.56 -0.63 -1.44
C ALA A 104 -4.55 -2.12 -1.05
N ILE A 105 -3.48 -2.61 -0.42
CA ILE A 105 -3.46 -4.02 0.03
C ILE A 105 -4.43 -4.26 1.19
N ALA A 106 -4.65 -3.29 2.09
CA ALA A 106 -5.66 -3.41 3.14
C ALA A 106 -7.08 -3.47 2.55
N THR A 107 -7.34 -2.71 1.48
CA THR A 107 -8.59 -2.76 0.73
C THR A 107 -8.76 -4.14 0.08
N LEU A 108 -7.74 -4.61 -0.64
CA LEU A 108 -7.73 -5.94 -1.26
C LEU A 108 -8.01 -7.05 -0.24
N ALA A 109 -7.34 -7.02 0.91
CA ALA A 109 -7.53 -7.97 1.99
C ALA A 109 -8.99 -7.99 2.50
N SER A 110 -9.60 -6.82 2.68
CA SER A 110 -11.01 -6.76 3.09
C SER A 110 -11.98 -7.23 2.00
N ALA A 111 -11.68 -6.97 0.72
CA ALA A 111 -12.52 -7.43 -0.38
C ALA A 111 -12.55 -8.97 -0.45
N HIS A 112 -11.39 -9.62 -0.33
CA HIS A 112 -11.29 -11.08 -0.20
C HIS A 112 -12.10 -11.59 1.00
N LEU A 113 -12.00 -10.90 2.14
CA LEU A 113 -12.71 -11.27 3.36
C LEU A 113 -14.23 -11.14 3.22
N VAL A 114 -14.72 -10.09 2.53
CA VAL A 114 -16.14 -9.93 2.19
C VAL A 114 -16.63 -11.08 1.31
N ASP A 115 -15.84 -11.48 0.31
CA ASP A 115 -16.22 -12.58 -0.59
C ASP A 115 -16.23 -13.93 0.13
N ALA A 116 -15.23 -14.22 0.98
CA ALA A 116 -15.21 -15.42 1.79
C ALA A 116 -16.37 -15.48 2.79
N ALA A 117 -16.69 -14.36 3.43
CA ALA A 117 -17.79 -14.25 4.39
C ALA A 117 -19.19 -14.42 3.76
N ARG A 118 -19.32 -14.35 2.43
CA ARG A 118 -20.58 -14.68 1.72
C ARG A 118 -20.79 -16.18 1.55
N GLU A 119 -19.71 -16.95 1.55
CA GLU A 119 -19.73 -18.39 1.25
C GLU A 119 -19.64 -19.25 2.51
N VAL A 120 -18.95 -18.77 3.53
CA VAL A 120 -18.81 -19.45 4.82
C VAL A 120 -19.91 -18.98 5.77
N PRO A 121 -20.54 -19.88 6.57
CA PRO A 121 -21.53 -19.49 7.56
C PRO A 121 -20.88 -18.68 8.70
N VAL A 122 -20.91 -17.36 8.57
CA VAL A 122 -20.48 -16.39 9.59
C VAL A 122 -21.63 -15.49 10.01
N ASP A 123 -21.50 -14.86 11.18
CA ASP A 123 -22.50 -13.92 11.68
C ASP A 123 -22.70 -12.76 10.69
N ALA A 124 -23.96 -12.40 10.44
CA ALA A 124 -24.32 -11.30 9.53
C ALA A 124 -23.65 -9.96 9.91
N TRP A 125 -23.37 -9.77 11.20
CA TRP A 125 -22.63 -8.63 11.74
C TRP A 125 -21.27 -8.44 11.05
N LEU A 126 -20.54 -9.52 10.76
CA LEU A 126 -19.21 -9.42 10.13
C LEU A 126 -19.32 -8.74 8.75
N LEU A 127 -20.28 -9.15 7.93
CA LEU A 127 -20.53 -8.51 6.63
C LEU A 127 -21.03 -7.06 6.76
N GLN A 128 -21.82 -6.75 7.79
CA GLN A 128 -22.29 -5.38 8.06
C GLN A 128 -21.14 -4.42 8.41
N VAL A 129 -20.08 -4.92 9.05
CA VAL A 129 -18.87 -4.13 9.36
C VAL A 129 -17.91 -4.09 8.17
N LEU A 130 -17.68 -5.23 7.52
CA LEU A 130 -16.66 -5.33 6.47
C LEU A 130 -17.01 -4.52 5.22
N ARG A 131 -18.27 -4.56 4.74
CA ARG A 131 -18.66 -3.83 3.52
C ARG A 131 -18.38 -2.32 3.58
N PRO A 132 -18.90 -1.56 4.58
CA PRO A 132 -18.57 -0.15 4.71
C PRO A 132 -17.08 0.06 5.05
N GLY A 133 -16.47 -0.85 5.83
CA GLY A 133 -15.04 -0.81 6.12
C GLY A 133 -14.17 -0.86 4.86
N THR A 134 -14.43 -1.81 3.96
CA THR A 134 -13.77 -1.92 2.64
C THR A 134 -13.93 -0.63 1.84
N LEU A 135 -15.14 -0.07 1.78
CA LEU A 135 -15.40 1.15 1.04
C LEU A 135 -14.63 2.36 1.63
N VAL A 136 -14.59 2.48 2.96
CA VAL A 136 -13.85 3.56 3.64
C VAL A 136 -12.35 3.44 3.38
N VAL A 137 -11.77 2.24 3.50
CA VAL A 137 -10.34 2.02 3.26
C VAL A 137 -10.01 2.27 1.79
N TRP A 138 -10.86 1.85 0.85
CA TRP A 138 -10.72 2.16 -0.57
C TRP A 138 -10.79 3.67 -0.84
N TRP A 139 -11.73 4.37 -0.21
CA TRP A 139 -11.88 5.81 -0.36
C TRP A 139 -10.65 6.56 0.18
N LEU A 140 -10.11 6.13 1.33
CA LEU A 140 -8.86 6.66 1.87
C LEU A 140 -7.69 6.41 0.91
N ALA A 141 -7.58 5.19 0.34
CA ALA A 141 -6.57 4.90 -0.69
C ALA A 141 -6.72 5.84 -1.89
N SER A 142 -7.96 6.01 -2.37
CA SER A 142 -8.30 6.90 -3.49
C SER A 142 -7.91 8.35 -3.21
N ALA A 143 -8.04 8.82 -1.97
CA ALA A 143 -7.67 10.18 -1.55
C ALA A 143 -6.14 10.40 -1.55
N TRP A 144 -5.34 9.35 -1.31
CA TRP A 144 -3.88 9.46 -1.40
C TRP A 144 -3.38 9.62 -2.84
N ALA A 145 -4.06 9.03 -3.82
CA ALA A 145 -3.64 9.11 -5.22
C ALA A 145 -3.48 10.57 -5.74
N PRO A 146 -4.49 11.47 -5.66
CA PRO A 146 -4.34 12.85 -6.12
C PRO A 146 -3.36 13.65 -5.26
N LEU A 147 -3.29 13.37 -3.94
CA LEU A 147 -2.35 14.06 -3.04
C LEU A 147 -0.90 13.74 -3.41
N LEU A 148 -0.59 12.48 -3.68
CA LEU A 148 0.74 12.04 -4.11
C LEU A 148 1.06 12.57 -5.51
N LEU A 149 0.11 12.50 -6.46
CA LEU A 149 0.31 13.06 -7.79
C LEU A 149 0.61 14.55 -7.75
N TYR A 150 -0.13 15.33 -6.95
CA TYR A 150 0.12 16.76 -6.76
C TYR A 150 1.51 17.00 -6.16
N ALA A 151 1.88 16.23 -5.15
CA ALA A 151 3.18 16.34 -4.51
C ALA A 151 4.34 16.04 -5.48
N GLU A 152 4.18 15.05 -6.36
CA GLU A 152 5.16 14.72 -7.39
C GLU A 152 5.27 15.81 -8.47
N VAL A 153 4.15 16.32 -8.98
CA VAL A 153 4.13 17.41 -9.97
C VAL A 153 4.76 18.69 -9.40
N TRP A 154 4.49 19.00 -8.14
CA TRP A 154 5.08 20.15 -7.47
C TRP A 154 6.59 20.01 -7.24
N ARG A 155 7.08 18.78 -6.98
CA ARG A 155 8.51 18.49 -6.87
C ARG A 155 9.21 18.55 -8.23
N LEU A 156 8.53 18.08 -9.28
CA LEU A 156 8.98 18.12 -10.68
C LEU A 156 9.35 19.53 -11.14
N ASP A 157 8.59 20.52 -10.71
CA ASP A 157 8.82 21.94 -11.01
C ASP A 157 10.07 22.51 -10.31
N ARG A 158 10.61 21.81 -9.29
CA ARG A 158 11.71 22.29 -8.44
C ARG A 158 13.02 21.50 -8.54
N GLN A 159 13.02 20.26 -9.04
CA GLN A 159 14.22 19.43 -9.15
C GLN A 159 14.40 18.83 -10.55
N THR A 160 15.41 19.30 -11.28
CA THR A 160 15.74 18.83 -12.63
C THR A 160 16.76 17.68 -12.58
N GLY A 161 16.30 16.43 -12.76
CA GLY A 161 17.19 15.26 -12.85
C GLY A 161 16.53 13.98 -13.37
N SER A 162 16.97 13.49 -14.54
CA SER A 162 16.40 12.31 -15.22
C SER A 162 16.49 11.00 -14.41
N LEU A 163 17.52 10.84 -13.57
CA LEU A 163 17.69 9.64 -12.73
C LEU A 163 16.69 9.59 -11.57
N HIS A 164 16.47 10.73 -10.91
CA HIS A 164 15.51 10.86 -9.83
C HIS A 164 14.08 10.62 -10.33
N TYR A 165 13.75 11.18 -11.50
CA TYR A 165 12.47 10.96 -12.19
C TYR A 165 12.14 9.47 -12.33
N MET A 166 13.07 8.69 -12.86
CA MET A 166 12.84 7.25 -13.06
C MET A 166 12.69 6.46 -11.76
N GLY A 167 13.39 6.84 -10.69
CA GLY A 167 13.26 6.19 -9.39
C GLY A 167 11.89 6.43 -8.74
N VAL A 168 11.39 7.66 -8.82
CA VAL A 168 10.05 8.05 -8.35
C VAL A 168 8.95 7.32 -9.12
N TRP A 169 8.97 7.37 -10.45
CA TRP A 169 7.93 6.72 -11.25
C TRP A 169 7.97 5.20 -11.12
N TRP A 170 9.16 4.62 -10.90
CA TRP A 170 9.28 3.19 -10.58
C TRP A 170 8.58 2.81 -9.27
N SER A 171 8.76 3.60 -8.20
CA SER A 171 8.15 3.30 -6.90
C SER A 171 6.63 3.48 -6.92
N ALA A 172 6.09 4.29 -7.84
CA ALA A 172 4.65 4.48 -8.05
C ALA A 172 3.97 3.30 -8.77
N VAL A 173 4.67 2.55 -9.62
CA VAL A 173 4.07 1.46 -10.42
C VAL A 173 3.42 0.41 -9.52
N PHE A 174 4.14 -0.05 -8.50
CA PHE A 174 3.63 -1.13 -7.64
C PHE A 174 2.36 -0.71 -6.87
N PRO A 175 2.33 0.45 -6.18
CA PRO A 175 1.13 0.93 -5.51
C PRO A 175 -0.05 1.19 -6.46
N LEU A 176 0.19 1.70 -7.67
CA LEU A 176 -0.87 1.87 -8.67
C LEU A 176 -1.42 0.53 -9.16
N GLY A 177 -0.55 -0.45 -9.43
CA GLY A 177 -0.97 -1.82 -9.76
C GLY A 177 -1.79 -2.46 -8.63
N MET A 178 -1.32 -2.33 -7.39
CA MET A 178 -2.04 -2.83 -6.22
C MET A 178 -3.40 -2.14 -6.04
N TYR A 179 -3.46 -0.82 -6.22
CA TYR A 179 -4.70 -0.06 -6.15
C TYR A 179 -5.70 -0.49 -7.25
N SER A 180 -5.21 -0.79 -8.45
CA SER A 180 -6.01 -1.38 -9.53
C SER A 180 -6.62 -2.72 -9.10
N SER A 181 -5.80 -3.68 -8.65
CA SER A 181 -6.28 -4.99 -8.21
C SER A 181 -7.25 -4.89 -7.02
N ALA A 182 -6.95 -4.01 -6.06
CA ALA A 182 -7.84 -3.76 -4.93
C ALA A 182 -9.19 -3.18 -5.36
N THR A 183 -9.20 -2.28 -6.34
CA THR A 183 -10.42 -1.67 -6.88
C THR A 183 -11.26 -2.70 -7.65
N GLU A 184 -10.64 -3.59 -8.40
CA GLU A 184 -11.33 -4.71 -9.06
C GLU A 184 -11.94 -5.67 -8.04
N ALA A 185 -11.16 -6.12 -7.06
CA ALA A 185 -11.65 -6.99 -6.00
C ALA A 185 -12.81 -6.34 -5.23
N THR A 186 -12.72 -5.04 -4.94
CA THR A 186 -13.80 -4.27 -4.30
C THR A 186 -15.04 -4.17 -5.19
N SER A 187 -14.86 -3.99 -6.50
CA SER A 187 -15.96 -4.01 -7.49
C SER A 187 -16.76 -5.31 -7.40
N SER A 188 -16.06 -6.45 -7.35
CA SER A 188 -16.67 -7.77 -7.22
C SER A 188 -17.32 -7.95 -5.84
N ALA A 189 -16.59 -7.62 -4.77
CA ALA A 189 -17.03 -7.80 -3.39
C ALA A 189 -18.19 -6.89 -2.98
N LEU A 190 -18.38 -5.73 -3.61
CA LEU A 190 -19.49 -4.81 -3.32
C LEU A 190 -20.55 -4.79 -4.43
N GLY A 191 -20.29 -5.39 -5.59
CA GLY A 191 -21.21 -5.39 -6.73
C GLY A 191 -21.31 -4.04 -7.46
N VAL A 192 -20.28 -3.19 -7.37
CA VAL A 192 -20.28 -1.82 -7.91
C VAL A 192 -19.50 -1.77 -9.22
N ARG A 193 -20.20 -1.94 -10.35
CA ARG A 193 -19.57 -2.10 -11.68
C ARG A 193 -18.71 -0.92 -12.15
N SER A 194 -18.96 0.29 -11.68
CA SER A 194 -18.15 1.46 -12.04
C SER A 194 -16.71 1.36 -11.52
N MET A 195 -16.48 0.67 -10.41
CA MET A 195 -15.14 0.44 -9.85
C MET A 195 -14.28 -0.41 -10.80
N TYR A 196 -14.87 -1.37 -11.50
CA TYR A 196 -14.15 -2.15 -12.51
C TYR A 196 -13.54 -1.28 -13.61
N THR A 197 -14.27 -0.26 -14.09
CA THR A 197 -13.75 0.69 -15.07
C THR A 197 -12.58 1.50 -14.49
N VAL A 198 -12.70 1.96 -13.23
CA VAL A 198 -11.61 2.68 -12.55
C VAL A 198 -10.37 1.79 -12.44
N SER A 199 -10.54 0.51 -12.07
CA SER A 199 -9.45 -0.46 -12.04
C SER A 199 -8.74 -0.55 -13.39
N LEU A 200 -9.47 -0.80 -14.48
CA LEU A 200 -8.89 -0.89 -15.81
C LEU A 200 -8.12 0.37 -16.22
N VAL A 201 -8.66 1.56 -15.95
CA VAL A 201 -7.97 2.82 -16.25
C VAL A 201 -6.65 2.91 -15.48
N VAL A 202 -6.67 2.64 -14.18
CA VAL A 202 -5.46 2.67 -13.34
C VAL A 202 -4.46 1.61 -13.78
N PHE A 203 -4.91 0.40 -14.12
CA PHE A 203 -4.07 -0.67 -14.64
C PHE A 203 -3.28 -0.21 -15.87
N TRP A 204 -3.97 0.36 -16.87
CA TRP A 204 -3.31 0.84 -18.09
C TRP A 204 -2.35 1.99 -17.81
N VAL A 205 -2.68 2.90 -16.88
CA VAL A 205 -1.76 3.95 -16.43
C VAL A 205 -0.51 3.34 -15.80
N ALA A 206 -0.66 2.41 -14.84
CA ALA A 206 0.44 1.75 -14.16
C ALA A 206 1.34 0.99 -15.15
N LEU A 207 0.75 0.26 -16.09
CA LEU A 207 1.46 -0.48 -17.13
C LEU A 207 2.23 0.45 -18.08
N THR A 208 1.61 1.56 -18.48
CA THR A 208 2.26 2.57 -19.35
C THR A 208 3.48 3.17 -18.66
N VAL A 209 3.32 3.60 -17.40
CA VAL A 209 4.43 4.13 -16.59
C VAL A 209 5.53 3.10 -16.45
N TRP A 210 5.18 1.85 -16.14
CA TRP A 210 6.14 0.75 -16.03
C TRP A 210 6.93 0.52 -17.31
N LEU A 211 6.27 0.48 -18.47
CA LEU A 211 6.93 0.32 -19.77
C LEU A 211 7.89 1.48 -20.07
N VAL A 212 7.47 2.72 -19.84
CA VAL A 212 8.31 3.90 -20.06
C VAL A 212 9.56 3.86 -19.17
N VAL A 213 9.40 3.51 -17.89
CA VAL A 213 10.52 3.42 -16.96
C VAL A 213 11.44 2.25 -17.31
N ALA A 214 10.90 1.07 -17.64
CA ALA A 214 11.69 -0.09 -18.03
C ALA A 214 12.52 0.19 -19.31
N LEU A 215 11.89 0.77 -20.35
CA LEU A 215 12.57 1.15 -21.59
C LEU A 215 13.65 2.20 -21.35
N GLY A 216 13.41 3.18 -20.47
CA GLY A 216 14.40 4.18 -20.09
C GLY A 216 15.65 3.56 -19.45
N TRP A 217 15.50 2.52 -18.62
CA TRP A 217 16.62 1.83 -17.97
C TRP A 217 17.38 0.99 -18.98
N CYS A 218 16.67 0.22 -19.83
CA CYS A 218 17.28 -0.55 -20.91
C CYS A 218 18.12 0.35 -21.84
N HIS A 219 17.55 1.47 -22.30
CA HIS A 219 18.24 2.38 -23.19
C HIS A 219 19.49 3.01 -22.55
N ARG A 220 19.46 3.33 -21.25
CA ARG A 220 20.65 3.79 -20.52
C ARG A 220 21.69 2.70 -20.32
N ALA A 221 21.28 1.48 -20.00
CA ALA A 221 22.18 0.34 -19.83
C ALA A 221 22.95 0.07 -21.14
N VAL A 222 22.23 0.03 -22.27
CA VAL A 222 22.82 -0.11 -23.61
C VAL A 222 23.78 1.04 -23.92
N ARG A 223 23.43 2.29 -23.61
CA ARG A 223 24.33 3.43 -23.81
C ARG A 223 25.59 3.37 -22.93
N ARG A 224 25.48 2.89 -21.69
CA ARG A 224 26.65 2.70 -20.80
C ARG A 224 27.58 1.62 -21.34
N ILE A 225 27.05 0.47 -21.76
CA ILE A 225 27.84 -0.62 -22.34
C ILE A 225 28.57 -0.17 -23.61
N ARG A 226 27.89 0.56 -24.50
CA ARG A 226 28.49 1.11 -25.73
C ARG A 226 29.57 2.17 -25.49
N ARG A 227 29.57 2.84 -24.32
CA ARG A 227 30.61 3.80 -23.92
C ARG A 227 31.80 3.13 -23.23
N ALA A 228 31.60 1.98 -22.60
CA ALA A 228 32.68 1.21 -21.95
C ALA A 228 33.45 0.31 -22.93
N THR A 229 32.91 0.09 -24.13
CA THR A 229 33.52 -0.69 -25.23
C THR A 229 34.17 0.18 -26.30
N ARG A 230 34.15 1.51 -26.13
CA ARG A 230 34.91 2.50 -26.92
C ARG A 230 36.03 3.05 -26.06
#